data_AF-A0A267TDS9-F1
#
_entry.id   AF-A0A267TDS9-F1
#
_cell.length_a   1.000
_cell.length_b   1.000
_cell.length_c   1.000
_cell.angle_alpha   90.00
_cell.angle_beta   90.00
_cell.angle_gamma   90.00
#
_symmetry.space_group_name_H-M   'P 1'
#
loop_
_entity.id
_entity.type
_entity.pdbx_description
1 polymer ?
#
loop_
_entity_poly.entity_id
_entity_poly.type
_entity_poly.pdbx_seq_one_letter_code
_entity_poly.pdbx_strand_id
1 'polypeptide(L)'
;MKKYLFSIIAAATLMSCSDNDSFPTRFVLSDKFTTNSQGWVGDFADYPTTDSVFYELSYSHTKLPAPLDTAKKALRISGNNHSDDLFMFLKKKVTGLKPNQTYNAKFEVEFASTVPNGMMGVGGSPGESVYFGAGFSAIEPKKEVDNGYYRIKNVGKISQAADGKDMKVMGNVANGTDKNQYTLVKRSGTFTGKTDAQGQLWLMIGTDSGFEATTTLYYTGVNVEFIEVTNQ
;
A
#
# COMPACT_ATOMS: atom_id res chain seq x y z
N MET A 1 1.85 -49.34 -67.53
CA MET A 1 1.79 -49.61 -66.08
C MET A 1 2.17 -48.33 -65.34
N LYS A 2 1.24 -47.82 -64.53
CA LYS A 2 1.34 -46.60 -63.71
C LYS A 2 2.40 -46.75 -62.61
N LYS A 3 2.94 -45.62 -62.13
CA LYS A 3 2.99 -45.26 -60.69
C LYS A 3 3.35 -43.79 -60.54
N TYR A 4 2.37 -42.97 -60.16
CA TYR A 4 2.56 -41.60 -59.70
C TYR A 4 2.68 -41.64 -58.17
N LEU A 5 3.74 -41.05 -57.61
CA LEU A 5 3.93 -40.87 -56.18
C LEU A 5 3.20 -39.60 -55.75
N PHE A 6 2.14 -39.72 -54.95
CA PHE A 6 1.49 -38.60 -54.28
C PHE A 6 2.17 -38.38 -52.93
N SER A 7 2.79 -37.20 -52.75
CA SER A 7 3.34 -36.78 -51.46
C SER A 7 2.25 -36.02 -50.69
N ILE A 8 1.78 -36.58 -49.59
CA ILE A 8 0.78 -35.97 -48.71
C ILE A 8 1.52 -35.04 -47.73
N ILE A 9 1.32 -33.73 -47.86
CA ILE A 9 1.74 -32.73 -46.87
C ILE A 9 0.64 -32.67 -45.80
N ALA A 10 0.95 -33.17 -44.60
CA ALA A 10 0.08 -33.04 -43.44
C ALA A 10 0.22 -31.62 -42.87
N ALA A 11 -0.83 -30.80 -43.02
CA ALA A 11 -0.94 -29.51 -42.35
C ALA A 11 -1.32 -29.73 -40.88
N ALA A 12 -0.40 -29.44 -39.97
CA ALA A 12 -0.67 -29.44 -38.53
C ALA A 12 -1.47 -28.17 -38.17
N THR A 13 -2.75 -28.34 -37.87
CA THR A 13 -3.58 -27.28 -37.29
C THR A 13 -3.21 -27.11 -35.82
N LEU A 14 -2.57 -25.99 -35.46
CA LEU A 14 -2.41 -25.60 -34.05
C LEU A 14 -3.78 -25.19 -33.51
N MET A 15 -4.38 -26.06 -32.69
CA MET A 15 -5.51 -25.72 -31.85
C MET A 15 -5.05 -24.73 -30.77
N SER A 16 -5.52 -23.49 -30.85
CA SER A 16 -5.43 -22.51 -29.78
C SER A 16 -6.39 -22.94 -28.66
N CYS A 17 -5.88 -23.53 -27.58
CA CYS A 17 -6.64 -23.63 -26.34
C CYS A 17 -6.93 -22.22 -25.83
N SER A 18 -8.18 -21.79 -25.89
CA SER A 18 -8.64 -20.64 -25.12
C SER A 18 -8.79 -21.11 -23.67
N ASP A 19 -7.74 -20.93 -22.85
CA ASP A 19 -7.89 -21.04 -21.41
C ASP A 19 -8.89 -19.95 -20.99
N ASN A 20 -10.11 -20.39 -20.66
CA ASN A 20 -11.10 -19.53 -20.03
C ASN A 20 -10.64 -19.31 -18.59
N ASP A 21 -9.74 -18.35 -18.40
CA ASP A 21 -9.34 -17.88 -17.08
C ASP A 21 -10.59 -17.37 -16.33
N SER A 22 -11.12 -18.20 -15.44
CA SER A 22 -12.24 -17.82 -14.58
C SER A 22 -11.71 -16.97 -13.43
N PHE A 23 -11.87 -15.65 -13.51
CA PHE A 23 -11.56 -14.74 -12.41
C PHE A 23 -12.72 -14.66 -11.41
N PRO A 24 -12.45 -14.64 -10.10
CA PRO A 24 -13.51 -14.46 -9.12
C PRO A 24 -14.02 -13.01 -9.15
N THR A 25 -15.34 -12.83 -9.10
CA THR A 25 -15.98 -11.50 -9.00
C THR A 25 -15.63 -10.78 -7.69
N ARG A 26 -15.11 -11.53 -6.71
CA ARG A 26 -14.64 -11.05 -5.42
C ARG A 26 -13.27 -11.65 -5.11
N PHE A 27 -12.28 -10.79 -4.88
CA PHE A 27 -10.94 -11.19 -4.43
C PHE A 27 -10.69 -10.62 -3.03
N VAL A 28 -10.16 -11.44 -2.11
CA VAL A 28 -9.88 -11.02 -0.73
C VAL A 28 -8.41 -11.22 -0.41
N LEU A 29 -7.76 -10.14 -0.02
CA LEU A 29 -6.45 -10.13 0.61
C LEU A 29 -6.63 -10.05 2.13
N SER A 30 -5.97 -10.93 2.89
CA SER A 30 -5.96 -10.87 4.35
C SER A 30 -4.55 -11.19 4.86
N ASP A 31 -3.73 -10.14 4.97
CA ASP A 31 -2.34 -10.25 5.39
C ASP A 31 -2.22 -9.94 6.89
N LYS A 32 -1.53 -10.83 7.61
CA LYS A 32 -1.13 -10.65 9.01
C LYS A 32 0.38 -10.74 9.12
N PHE A 33 0.97 -9.82 9.88
CA PHE A 33 2.43 -9.68 9.97
C PHE A 33 3.04 -10.37 11.18
N THR A 34 2.40 -11.41 11.72
CA THR A 34 2.90 -12.11 12.91
C THR A 34 4.16 -12.94 12.62
N THR A 35 4.26 -13.53 11.42
CA THR A 35 5.34 -14.46 11.05
C THR A 35 6.32 -13.88 10.03
N ASN A 36 5.85 -13.08 9.07
CA ASN A 36 6.66 -12.45 8.02
C ASN A 36 5.98 -11.17 7.49
N SER A 37 6.57 -10.52 6.48
CA SER A 37 6.04 -9.28 5.88
C SER A 37 4.95 -9.49 4.83
N GLN A 38 4.59 -10.74 4.49
CA GLN A 38 3.63 -11.08 3.43
C GLN A 38 3.95 -10.39 2.09
N GLY A 39 5.23 -10.15 1.79
CA GLY A 39 5.65 -9.47 0.55
C GLY A 39 5.41 -7.95 0.52
N TRP A 40 4.98 -7.35 1.64
CA TRP A 40 5.02 -5.89 1.79
C TRP A 40 6.46 -5.42 1.98
N VAL A 41 6.75 -4.26 1.40
CA VAL A 41 8.02 -3.53 1.58
C VAL A 41 7.72 -2.08 1.96
N GLY A 42 8.53 -1.49 2.84
CA GLY A 42 8.41 -0.09 3.22
C GLY A 42 9.39 0.80 2.45
N ASP A 43 8.96 2.03 2.17
CA ASP A 43 9.79 3.07 1.57
C ASP A 43 9.28 4.46 2.00
N PHE A 44 10.00 5.50 1.58
CA PHE A 44 9.83 6.87 2.01
C PHE A 44 9.94 7.83 0.83
N ALA A 45 9.23 8.95 0.90
CA ALA A 45 9.34 10.05 -0.05
C ALA A 45 9.12 11.40 0.64
N ASP A 46 9.32 12.48 -0.11
CA ASP A 46 9.20 13.88 0.32
C ASP A 46 10.22 14.27 1.40
N TYR A 47 11.48 13.90 1.16
CA TYR A 47 12.64 14.31 1.96
C TYR A 47 13.85 14.59 1.05
N PRO A 48 14.80 15.45 1.48
CA PRO A 48 16.02 15.74 0.72
C PRO A 48 16.87 14.50 0.47
N THR A 49 17.53 14.42 -0.68
CA THR A 49 18.36 13.26 -1.04
C THR A 49 19.60 13.08 -0.15
N THR A 50 20.00 14.13 0.56
CA THR A 50 21.18 14.14 1.44
C THR A 50 20.90 13.70 2.87
N ASP A 51 19.62 13.59 3.25
CA ASP A 51 19.23 13.69 4.67
C ASP A 51 18.54 12.44 5.22
N SER A 52 18.66 11.28 4.56
CA SER A 52 17.99 10.06 5.02
C SER A 52 18.36 9.65 6.45
N VAL A 53 19.59 9.95 6.89
CA VAL A 53 20.05 9.71 8.28
C VAL A 53 19.46 10.73 9.25
N PHE A 54 19.37 12.00 8.84
CA PHE A 54 18.80 13.09 9.65
C PHE A 54 17.29 12.92 9.86
N TYR A 55 16.60 12.32 8.88
CA TYR A 55 15.20 11.94 8.97
C TYR A 55 14.98 10.60 9.71
N GLU A 56 16.03 9.92 10.19
CA GLU A 56 15.92 8.67 10.98
C GLU A 56 15.03 7.58 10.33
N LEU A 57 15.01 7.52 8.99
CA LEU A 57 14.09 6.67 8.24
C LEU A 57 14.38 5.19 8.48
N SER A 58 13.39 4.43 8.94
CA SER A 58 13.56 3.01 9.25
C SER A 58 12.31 2.16 8.99
N TYR A 59 12.51 1.01 8.34
CA TYR A 59 11.49 -0.01 8.10
C TYR A 59 12.00 -1.38 8.57
N SER A 60 11.18 -2.14 9.28
CA SER A 60 11.55 -3.49 9.74
C SER A 60 10.33 -4.36 10.07
N HIS A 61 10.50 -5.68 10.01
CA HIS A 61 9.55 -6.63 10.58
C HIS A 61 10.01 -7.00 12.00
N THR A 62 9.34 -6.49 13.02
CA THR A 62 9.82 -6.54 14.41
C THR A 62 8.68 -6.80 15.40
N LYS A 63 9.03 -7.08 16.66
CA LYS A 63 8.06 -7.32 17.74
C LYS A 63 7.22 -6.08 18.00
N LEU A 64 5.96 -6.29 18.39
CA LEU A 64 5.13 -5.22 18.93
C LEU A 64 5.74 -4.71 20.26
N PRO A 65 5.64 -3.40 20.53
CA PRO A 65 6.09 -2.80 21.77
C PRO A 65 5.09 -3.04 22.91
N ALA A 66 5.57 -2.96 24.16
CA ALA A 66 4.67 -2.88 25.32
C ALA A 66 3.78 -1.61 25.22
N PRO A 67 2.53 -1.63 25.74
CA PRO A 67 1.88 -2.71 26.50
C PRO A 67 1.21 -3.77 25.62
N LEU A 68 1.42 -3.75 24.30
CA LEU A 68 0.88 -4.77 23.40
C LEU A 68 1.63 -6.11 23.57
N ASP A 69 1.06 -7.15 22.99
CA ASP A 69 1.62 -8.51 23.03
C ASP A 69 2.98 -8.58 22.30
N THR A 70 4.06 -8.53 23.08
CA THR A 70 5.45 -8.54 22.60
C THR A 70 5.89 -9.88 21.98
N ALA A 71 5.06 -10.93 22.05
CA ALA A 71 5.29 -12.18 21.32
C ALA A 71 4.89 -12.05 19.83
N LYS A 72 4.00 -11.12 19.49
CA LYS A 72 3.58 -10.85 18.11
C LYS A 72 4.54 -9.87 17.42
N LYS A 73 4.63 -10.02 16.10
CA LYS A 73 5.38 -9.11 15.23
C LYS A 73 4.44 -8.26 14.36
N ALA A 74 5.01 -7.19 13.82
CA ALA A 74 4.38 -6.18 12.98
C ALA A 74 5.41 -5.58 12.01
N LEU A 75 4.92 -4.87 10.99
CA LEU A 75 5.76 -4.02 10.16
C LEU A 75 5.90 -2.66 10.84
N ARG A 76 7.10 -2.38 11.37
CA ARG A 76 7.45 -1.08 11.93
C ARG A 76 7.95 -0.18 10.82
N ILE A 77 7.38 1.02 10.72
CA ILE A 77 7.88 2.12 9.92
C ILE A 77 8.02 3.37 10.78
N SER A 78 9.10 4.13 10.60
CA SER A 78 9.39 5.31 11.39
C SER A 78 10.22 6.32 10.61
N GLY A 79 9.98 7.60 10.88
CA GLY A 79 10.74 8.72 10.33
C GLY A 79 10.50 9.98 11.16
N ASN A 80 11.56 10.78 11.28
CA ASN A 80 11.61 12.08 11.90
C ASN A 80 11.40 13.14 10.82
N ASN A 81 10.19 13.69 10.76
CA ASN A 81 9.82 14.65 9.72
C ASN A 81 10.34 16.04 10.07
N HIS A 82 11.07 16.67 9.15
CA HIS A 82 11.61 18.04 9.30
C HIS A 82 11.03 19.01 8.27
N SER A 83 10.06 18.58 7.48
CA SER A 83 9.63 19.30 6.27
C SER A 83 8.14 19.21 6.02
N ASP A 84 7.32 19.06 7.07
CA ASP A 84 5.84 19.04 7.03
C ASP A 84 5.14 18.19 5.94
N ASP A 85 5.88 17.30 5.28
CA ASP A 85 5.43 16.59 4.06
C ASP A 85 6.00 15.15 3.98
N LEU A 86 6.73 14.65 4.99
CA LEU A 86 7.32 13.31 4.91
C LEU A 86 6.26 12.24 4.65
N PHE A 87 6.41 11.53 3.54
CA PHE A 87 5.55 10.42 3.17
C PHE A 87 6.22 9.08 3.50
N MET A 88 5.61 8.33 4.42
CA MET A 88 6.05 6.99 4.82
C MET A 88 5.03 5.96 4.34
N PHE A 89 5.43 4.94 3.59
CA PHE A 89 4.46 4.03 2.99
C PHE A 89 4.95 2.59 2.89
N LEU A 90 3.99 1.68 2.82
CA LEU A 90 4.16 0.27 2.51
C LEU A 90 3.52 -0.02 1.16
N LYS A 91 4.17 -0.82 0.34
CA LYS A 91 3.63 -1.30 -0.94
C LYS A 91 3.70 -2.81 -1.08
N LYS A 92 2.76 -3.37 -1.84
CA LYS A 92 2.71 -4.80 -2.18
C LYS A 92 2.13 -5.00 -3.58
N LYS A 93 2.78 -5.85 -4.36
CA LYS A 93 2.23 -6.32 -5.63
C LYS A 93 1.15 -7.38 -5.39
N VAL A 94 0.02 -7.25 -6.07
CA VAL A 94 -1.06 -8.23 -6.10
C VAL A 94 -1.25 -8.71 -7.53
N THR A 95 -1.46 -10.01 -7.72
CA THR A 95 -1.61 -10.68 -9.01
C THR A 95 -2.82 -11.61 -8.96
N GLY A 96 -3.29 -12.07 -10.12
CA GLY A 96 -4.42 -13.00 -10.22
C GLY A 96 -5.79 -12.31 -10.18
N LEU A 97 -5.82 -10.99 -10.40
CA LEU A 97 -7.05 -10.26 -10.67
C LEU A 97 -7.35 -10.30 -12.17
N LYS A 98 -8.54 -9.88 -12.57
CA LYS A 98 -8.91 -9.77 -13.98
C LYS A 98 -8.13 -8.63 -14.64
N PRO A 99 -7.54 -8.82 -15.84
CA PRO A 99 -6.86 -7.77 -16.59
C PRO A 99 -7.76 -6.57 -16.92
N ASN A 100 -7.20 -5.35 -16.84
CA ASN A 100 -7.88 -4.10 -17.19
C ASN A 100 -9.25 -3.92 -16.51
N GLN A 101 -9.44 -4.49 -15.33
CA GLN A 101 -10.71 -4.47 -14.62
C GLN A 101 -10.69 -3.38 -13.54
N THR A 102 -11.78 -2.62 -13.47
CA THR A 102 -12.02 -1.67 -12.38
C THR A 102 -12.56 -2.43 -11.18
N TYR A 103 -11.96 -2.23 -10.01
CA TYR A 103 -12.40 -2.79 -8.74
C TYR A 103 -12.74 -1.67 -7.76
N ASN A 104 -13.83 -1.85 -7.01
CA ASN A 104 -14.01 -1.15 -5.75
C ASN A 104 -13.35 -1.97 -4.65
N ALA A 105 -12.29 -1.43 -4.06
CA ALA A 105 -11.55 -2.06 -2.97
C ALA A 105 -12.01 -1.49 -1.63
N LYS A 106 -12.36 -2.37 -0.69
CA LYS A 106 -12.67 -2.05 0.71
C LYS A 106 -11.46 -2.39 1.57
N PHE A 107 -10.88 -1.39 2.20
CA PHE A 107 -9.71 -1.53 3.06
C PHE A 107 -10.11 -1.61 4.53
N GLU A 108 -9.45 -2.47 5.27
CA GLU A 108 -9.30 -2.40 6.73
C GLU A 108 -7.82 -2.59 7.06
N VAL A 109 -7.21 -1.56 7.63
CA VAL A 109 -5.79 -1.57 8.02
C VAL A 109 -5.70 -1.40 9.53
N GLU A 110 -4.96 -2.28 10.18
CA GLU A 110 -4.72 -2.24 11.62
C GLU A 110 -3.25 -1.90 11.88
N PHE A 111 -3.03 -0.91 12.75
CA PHE A 111 -1.70 -0.52 13.19
C PHE A 111 -1.70 -0.05 14.64
N ALA A 112 -0.56 -0.11 15.31
CA ALA A 112 -0.36 0.47 16.63
C ALA A 112 0.18 1.89 16.54
N SER A 113 -0.37 2.79 17.36
CA SER A 113 0.09 4.16 17.55
C SER A 113 0.11 4.51 19.04
N THR A 114 1.09 5.30 19.47
CA THR A 114 1.16 5.84 20.84
C THR A 114 0.40 7.14 21.02
N VAL A 115 0.03 7.80 19.93
CA VAL A 115 -0.36 9.22 19.97
C VAL A 115 -1.81 9.39 20.41
N PRO A 116 -2.09 10.07 21.55
CA PRO A 116 -3.47 10.37 21.96
C PRO A 116 -4.20 11.28 20.98
N ASN A 117 -5.51 11.36 21.12
CA ASN A 117 -6.32 12.36 20.43
C ASN A 117 -6.08 13.77 20.99
N GLY A 118 -6.21 14.80 20.14
CA GLY A 118 -6.25 16.20 20.56
C GLY A 118 -4.91 16.75 21.04
N MET A 119 -3.80 16.14 20.63
CA MET A 119 -2.47 16.57 21.03
C MET A 119 -2.01 17.79 20.23
N MET A 120 -1.33 18.73 20.87
CA MET A 120 -0.63 19.81 20.17
C MET A 120 0.77 19.34 19.79
N GLY A 121 1.23 19.70 18.59
CA GLY A 121 2.57 19.38 18.09
C GLY A 121 3.26 20.59 17.47
N VAL A 122 4.38 20.32 16.78
CA VAL A 122 5.15 21.31 16.02
C VAL A 122 4.83 21.11 14.54
N GLY A 123 4.52 22.20 13.83
CA GLY A 123 3.92 22.17 12.50
C GLY A 123 2.44 21.76 12.55
N GLY A 124 2.17 20.51 12.95
CA GLY A 124 0.85 19.92 13.07
C GLY A 124 0.69 19.05 14.32
N SER A 125 -0.49 18.48 14.55
CA SER A 125 -0.68 17.53 15.65
C SER A 125 -0.01 16.19 15.34
N PRO A 126 0.61 15.53 16.33
CA PRO A 126 1.28 14.24 16.13
C PRO A 126 0.33 13.11 15.71
N GLY A 127 -0.98 13.29 15.86
CA GLY A 127 -2.01 12.30 15.56
C GLY A 127 -2.83 12.69 14.33
N GLU A 128 -3.56 13.79 14.42
CA GLU A 128 -4.54 14.25 13.43
C GLU A 128 -3.94 14.94 12.21
N SER A 129 -2.73 15.52 12.31
CA SER A 129 -1.99 16.06 11.15
C SER A 129 -1.07 15.03 10.49
N VAL A 130 -1.08 13.78 10.97
CA VAL A 130 -0.44 12.65 10.28
C VAL A 130 -1.54 11.85 9.60
N TYR A 131 -1.79 12.18 8.34
CA TYR A 131 -2.91 11.65 7.58
C TYR A 131 -2.58 10.26 7.08
N PHE A 132 -3.48 9.31 7.33
CA PHE A 132 -3.36 7.95 6.85
C PHE A 132 -4.19 7.78 5.59
N GLY A 133 -3.62 7.16 4.56
CA GLY A 133 -4.33 6.83 3.34
C GLY A 133 -4.06 5.41 2.87
N ALA A 134 -4.91 4.97 1.94
CA ALA A 134 -4.73 3.72 1.22
C ALA A 134 -5.29 3.83 -0.21
N GLY A 135 -4.76 3.00 -1.10
CA GLY A 135 -5.22 2.88 -2.47
C GLY A 135 -4.39 1.88 -3.25
N PHE A 136 -4.50 1.94 -4.56
CA PHE A 136 -3.71 1.11 -5.44
C PHE A 136 -3.58 1.70 -6.84
N SER A 137 -2.55 1.27 -7.55
CA SER A 137 -2.32 1.63 -8.95
C SER A 137 -1.90 0.42 -9.77
N ALA A 138 -2.09 0.47 -11.09
CA ALA A 138 -1.52 -0.49 -12.03
C ALA A 138 0.01 -0.39 -12.09
N ILE A 139 0.58 0.73 -11.67
CA ILE A 139 2.01 1.02 -11.72
C ILE A 139 2.60 0.90 -10.32
N GLU A 140 3.81 0.34 -10.21
CA GLU A 140 4.53 0.30 -8.94
C GLU A 140 4.87 1.71 -8.45
N PRO A 141 4.48 2.11 -7.23
CA PRO A 141 4.95 3.36 -6.63
C PRO A 141 6.48 3.34 -6.49
N LYS A 142 7.16 4.32 -7.10
CA LYS A 142 8.62 4.44 -7.07
C LYS A 142 9.00 5.86 -6.67
N LYS A 143 9.94 5.96 -5.73
CA LYS A 143 10.59 7.23 -5.46
C LYS A 143 11.59 7.54 -6.57
N GLU A 144 11.64 8.80 -6.97
CA GLU A 144 12.60 9.36 -7.91
C GLU A 144 13.19 10.64 -7.35
N VAL A 145 14.33 11.07 -7.88
CA VAL A 145 14.96 12.34 -7.49
C VAL A 145 14.33 13.47 -8.32
N ASP A 146 13.79 14.48 -7.65
CA ASP A 146 13.22 15.67 -8.25
C ASP A 146 13.71 16.90 -7.49
N ASN A 147 14.49 17.75 -8.15
CA ASN A 147 15.06 18.98 -7.58
C ASN A 147 15.75 18.78 -6.21
N GLY A 148 16.51 17.68 -6.04
CA GLY A 148 17.23 17.39 -4.79
C GLY A 148 16.39 16.72 -3.70
N TYR A 149 15.12 16.36 -3.99
CA TYR A 149 14.25 15.62 -3.08
C TYR A 149 13.95 14.23 -3.65
N TYR A 150 13.80 13.23 -2.78
CA TYR A 150 13.11 12.02 -3.14
C TYR A 150 11.60 12.29 -3.17
N ARG A 151 10.93 12.04 -4.29
CA ARG A 151 9.49 12.26 -4.50
C ARG A 151 8.85 11.03 -5.14
N ILE A 152 7.54 10.86 -4.99
CA ILE A 152 6.75 9.92 -5.81
C ILE A 152 5.94 10.72 -6.81
N LYS A 153 6.23 10.54 -8.10
CA LYS A 153 5.58 11.28 -9.18
C LYS A 153 4.83 10.40 -10.17
N ASN A 154 5.05 9.09 -10.11
CA ASN A 154 4.44 8.13 -11.04
C ASN A 154 3.06 7.62 -10.60
N VAL A 155 2.66 7.89 -9.36
CA VAL A 155 1.32 7.62 -8.80
C VAL A 155 0.87 8.83 -7.98
N GLY A 156 -0.43 9.10 -7.95
CA GLY A 156 -0.99 10.16 -7.10
C GLY A 156 -1.25 9.67 -5.68
N LYS A 157 -0.27 9.82 -4.78
CA LYS A 157 -0.45 9.63 -3.33
C LYS A 157 -1.34 10.72 -2.74
N ILE A 158 -1.78 10.53 -1.49
CA ILE A 158 -2.38 11.62 -0.70
C ILE A 158 -1.37 12.75 -0.49
N SER A 159 -1.88 13.95 -0.19
CA SER A 159 -1.07 15.09 0.26
C SER A 159 -1.77 15.68 1.47
N GLN A 160 -1.25 15.37 2.66
CA GLN A 160 -1.92 15.59 3.94
C GLN A 160 -3.40 15.18 3.89
N ALA A 161 -4.33 16.13 4.09
CA ALA A 161 -5.77 15.89 4.11
C ALA A 161 -6.40 15.70 2.72
N ALA A 162 -5.65 15.91 1.63
CA ALA A 162 -6.15 15.83 0.28
C ALA A 162 -5.96 14.42 -0.32
N ASP A 163 -7.01 13.92 -0.96
CA ASP A 163 -6.97 12.70 -1.75
C ASP A 163 -6.04 12.84 -2.95
N GLY A 164 -5.36 11.74 -3.28
CA GLY A 164 -4.59 11.57 -4.49
C GLY A 164 -5.36 10.83 -5.57
N LYS A 165 -4.79 10.79 -6.78
CA LYS A 165 -5.36 10.03 -7.91
C LYS A 165 -5.39 8.51 -7.65
N ASP A 166 -4.39 7.98 -6.96
CA ASP A 166 -4.16 6.55 -6.75
C ASP A 166 -4.26 6.15 -5.26
N MET A 167 -4.63 7.09 -4.38
CA MET A 167 -4.70 6.90 -2.94
C MET A 167 -5.70 7.86 -2.29
N LYS A 168 -6.48 7.37 -1.33
CA LYS A 168 -7.50 8.15 -0.61
C LYS A 168 -7.16 8.28 0.86
N VAL A 169 -7.43 9.43 1.47
CA VAL A 169 -7.34 9.64 2.91
C VAL A 169 -8.41 8.81 3.63
N MET A 170 -7.97 7.99 4.58
CA MET A 170 -8.81 7.08 5.37
C MET A 170 -8.68 7.35 6.87
N GLY A 171 -8.35 8.58 7.24
CA GLY A 171 -8.24 9.06 8.61
C GLY A 171 -6.82 9.52 8.95
N ASN A 172 -6.42 9.32 10.20
CA ASN A 172 -5.14 9.76 10.75
C ASN A 172 -4.57 8.73 11.72
N VAL A 173 -3.42 8.99 12.34
CA VAL A 173 -2.73 8.02 13.20
C VAL A 173 -3.06 8.15 14.69
N ALA A 174 -3.95 9.06 15.08
CA ALA A 174 -4.35 9.19 16.48
C ALA A 174 -4.93 7.87 17.02
N ASN A 175 -4.55 7.52 18.25
CA ASN A 175 -4.78 6.19 18.80
C ASN A 175 -6.22 5.98 19.31
N GLY A 176 -7.07 7.01 19.24
CA GLY A 176 -8.48 6.95 19.66
C GLY A 176 -8.69 7.10 21.17
N THR A 177 -7.64 7.37 21.94
CA THR A 177 -7.67 7.47 23.40
C THR A 177 -7.05 8.78 23.90
N ASP A 178 -7.11 9.02 25.20
CA ASP A 178 -6.41 10.10 25.90
C ASP A 178 -5.04 9.68 26.47
N LYS A 179 -4.63 8.43 26.25
CA LYS A 179 -3.41 7.85 26.85
C LYS A 179 -2.27 7.79 25.85
N ASN A 180 -1.10 8.25 26.28
CA ASN A 180 0.14 8.11 25.52
C ASN A 180 0.72 6.69 25.71
N GLN A 181 0.12 5.73 25.04
CA GLN A 181 0.49 4.32 25.06
C GLN A 181 0.15 3.66 23.73
N TYR A 182 0.92 2.65 23.32
CA TYR A 182 0.61 1.91 22.10
C TYR A 182 -0.77 1.27 22.20
N THR A 183 -1.66 1.67 21.29
CA THR A 183 -3.01 1.14 21.14
C THR A 183 -3.19 0.71 19.69
N LEU A 184 -3.82 -0.45 19.48
CA LEU A 184 -4.20 -0.91 18.15
C LEU A 184 -5.39 -0.10 17.66
N VAL A 185 -5.24 0.52 16.50
CA VAL A 185 -6.31 1.23 15.81
C VAL A 185 -6.55 0.62 14.46
N LYS A 186 -7.81 0.70 14.03
CA LYS A 186 -8.23 0.33 12.68
C LYS A 186 -8.61 1.58 11.91
N ARG A 187 -8.23 1.59 10.64
CA ARG A 187 -8.70 2.56 9.63
C ARG A 187 -9.30 1.79 8.48
N SER A 188 -10.43 2.27 8.00
CA SER A 188 -11.17 1.66 6.91
C SER A 188 -11.64 2.71 5.93
N GLY A 189 -11.84 2.27 4.70
CA GLY A 189 -12.27 3.14 3.62
C GLY A 189 -12.37 2.37 2.32
N THR A 190 -12.77 3.06 1.27
CA THR A 190 -12.89 2.48 -0.07
C THR A 190 -12.07 3.27 -1.07
N PHE A 191 -11.53 2.56 -2.05
CA PHE A 191 -10.84 3.16 -3.18
C PHE A 191 -11.21 2.39 -4.45
N THR A 192 -11.50 3.12 -5.53
CA THR A 192 -11.81 2.53 -6.83
C THR A 192 -10.64 2.76 -7.77
N GLY A 193 -10.12 1.70 -8.36
CA GLY A 193 -8.98 1.76 -9.27
C GLY A 193 -9.01 0.62 -10.29
N LYS A 194 -8.03 0.60 -11.19
CA LYS A 194 -7.98 -0.35 -12.30
C LYS A 194 -6.70 -1.19 -12.25
N THR A 195 -6.82 -2.48 -12.53
CA THR A 195 -5.66 -3.37 -12.73
C THR A 195 -4.96 -3.10 -14.06
N ASP A 196 -3.72 -3.56 -14.17
CA ASP A 196 -2.97 -3.54 -15.42
C ASP A 196 -3.47 -4.58 -16.43
N ALA A 197 -2.81 -4.64 -17.60
CA ALA A 197 -3.15 -5.56 -18.67
C ALA A 197 -2.82 -7.03 -18.37
N GLN A 198 -2.18 -7.31 -17.24
CA GLN A 198 -1.83 -8.65 -16.77
C GLN A 198 -2.65 -9.04 -15.52
N GLY A 199 -3.62 -8.22 -15.10
CA GLY A 199 -4.41 -8.52 -13.91
C GLY A 199 -3.64 -8.31 -12.61
N GLN A 200 -2.71 -7.36 -12.62
CA GLN A 200 -1.86 -7.01 -11.49
C GLN A 200 -2.13 -5.57 -11.05
N LEU A 201 -1.80 -5.30 -9.79
CA LEU A 201 -1.80 -3.96 -9.22
C LEU A 201 -0.77 -3.87 -8.10
N TRP A 202 -0.50 -2.66 -7.66
CA TRP A 202 0.29 -2.35 -6.47
C TRP A 202 -0.58 -1.67 -5.44
N LEU A 203 -0.78 -2.34 -4.31
CA LEU A 203 -1.35 -1.74 -3.12
C LEU A 203 -0.37 -0.74 -2.52
N MET A 204 -0.90 0.35 -1.97
CA MET A 204 -0.16 1.37 -1.25
C MET A 204 -0.97 1.80 -0.02
N ILE A 205 -0.34 1.74 1.15
CA ILE A 205 -0.86 2.28 2.40
C ILE A 205 0.24 3.11 3.04
N GLY A 206 -0.09 4.21 3.69
CA GLY A 206 0.95 5.08 4.23
C GLY A 206 0.41 6.32 4.87
N THR A 207 1.34 7.17 5.29
CA THR A 207 1.06 8.42 5.96
C THR A 207 1.79 9.58 5.31
N ASP A 208 1.11 10.70 5.22
CA ASP A 208 1.64 12.00 4.81
C ASP A 208 1.54 12.95 6.01
N SER A 209 2.68 13.44 6.49
CA SER A 209 2.82 14.01 7.83
C SER A 209 3.02 15.51 7.83
N GLY A 210 2.03 16.27 8.30
CA GLY A 210 2.19 17.68 8.67
C GLY A 210 2.82 17.90 10.05
N PHE A 211 3.10 16.83 10.80
CA PHE A 211 3.77 16.90 12.10
C PHE A 211 5.29 16.84 11.92
N GLU A 212 6.01 17.83 12.44
CA GLU A 212 7.47 17.99 12.29
C GLU A 212 8.25 17.31 13.44
N ALA A 213 8.00 16.02 13.64
CA ALA A 213 8.86 15.18 14.47
C ALA A 213 8.69 13.69 14.12
N THR A 214 9.23 12.82 14.97
CA THR A 214 9.16 11.37 14.78
C THR A 214 7.76 10.81 14.89
N THR A 215 7.32 10.17 13.81
CA THR A 215 6.19 9.24 13.81
C THR A 215 6.71 7.81 13.75
N THR A 216 6.16 6.91 14.57
CA THR A 216 6.44 5.46 14.51
C THR A 216 5.13 4.68 14.55
N LEU A 217 4.92 3.81 13.56
CA LEU A 217 3.73 2.96 13.48
C LEU A 217 4.13 1.50 13.35
N TYR A 218 3.28 0.61 13.88
CA TYR A 218 3.43 -0.85 13.76
C TYR A 218 2.20 -1.43 13.09
N TYR A 219 2.24 -1.68 11.78
CA TYR A 219 1.14 -2.33 11.06
C TYR A 219 1.07 -3.81 11.44
N THR A 220 -0.09 -4.27 11.89
CA THR A 220 -0.34 -5.66 12.32
C THR A 220 -1.10 -6.47 11.27
N GLY A 221 -1.88 -5.81 10.42
CA GLY A 221 -2.52 -6.47 9.29
C GLY A 221 -3.20 -5.54 8.31
N VAL A 222 -3.42 -6.06 7.11
CA VAL A 222 -4.09 -5.39 6.00
C VAL A 222 -5.10 -6.36 5.40
N ASN A 223 -6.37 -5.97 5.43
CA ASN A 223 -7.45 -6.67 4.76
C ASN A 223 -7.95 -5.80 3.60
N VAL A 224 -8.05 -6.39 2.40
CA VAL A 224 -8.61 -5.71 1.23
C VAL A 224 -9.58 -6.64 0.52
N GLU A 225 -10.82 -6.19 0.37
CA GLU A 225 -11.82 -6.86 -0.45
C GLU A 225 -12.00 -6.11 -1.77
N PHE A 226 -11.68 -6.75 -2.87
CA PHE A 226 -11.86 -6.23 -4.22
C PHE A 226 -13.15 -6.78 -4.82
N ILE A 227 -14.03 -5.87 -5.25
CA ILE A 227 -15.31 -6.19 -5.89
C ILE A 227 -15.28 -5.61 -7.30
N GLU A 228 -15.51 -6.43 -8.32
CA GLU A 228 -15.57 -5.96 -9.70
C GLU A 228 -16.64 -4.90 -9.87
N VAL A 229 -16.27 -3.76 -10.48
CA VAL A 229 -17.26 -2.79 -10.96
C VAL A 229 -17.76 -3.27 -12.30
N THR A 230 -19.00 -3.76 -12.33
CA THR A 230 -19.68 -4.13 -13.56
C THR A 230 -20.20 -2.86 -14.23
N ASN A 231 -19.73 -2.56 -15.44
CA ASN A 231 -20.37 -1.55 -16.26
C ASN A 231 -21.77 -2.06 -16.61
N GLN A 232 -22.80 -1.27 -16.32
CA GLN A 232 -24.13 -1.46 -16.91
C GLN A 232 -24.10 -1.11 -18.39
#